data_AF-A0A2S6GYC7-F1
#
_entry.id   AF-A0A2S6GYC7-F1
#
_cell.length_a   1.000
_cell.length_b   1.000
_cell.length_c   1.000
_cell.angle_alpha   90.00
_cell.angle_beta   90.00
_cell.angle_gamma   90.00
#
_symmetry.space_group_name_H-M   'P 1'
#
loop_
_entity.id
_entity.type
_entity.pdbx_description
1 polymer ?
#
loop_
_entity_poly.entity_id
_entity_poly.type
_entity_poly.pdbx_seq_one_letter_code
_entity_poly.pdbx_strand_id
1 'polypeptide(L)' 'MRRDRFVEHLRDLLAASGHPGIAEVGSYTINSGLQDIEIKCTDNRVIRLNITRTSPPGGDNFSEPERIVTKS' A
#
# COMPACT_ATOMS: atom_id res chain seq x y z
N MET A 1 9.09 1.47 0.34
CA MET A 1 7.77 1.13 0.93
C MET A 1 7.55 -0.37 0.97
N ARG A 2 7.57 -0.94 2.18
CA ARG A 2 7.34 -2.36 2.43
C ARG A 2 5.84 -2.66 2.35
N ARG A 3 5.44 -3.65 1.53
CA ARG A 3 4.04 -4.04 1.27
C ARG A 3 3.23 -4.19 2.56
N ASP A 4 3.75 -4.96 3.51
CA ASP A 4 3.01 -5.29 4.74
C ASP A 4 2.77 -4.06 5.62
N ARG A 5 3.74 -3.14 5.66
CA ARG A 5 3.61 -1.87 6.41
C ARG A 5 2.55 -0.95 5.81
N PHE A 6 2.47 -0.87 4.48
CA PHE A 6 1.40 -0.14 3.82
C PHE A 6 0.03 -0.75 4.13
N VAL A 7 -0.09 -2.08 4.11
CA VAL A 7 -1.34 -2.78 4.42
C VAL A 7 -1.77 -2.54 5.87
N GLU A 8 -0.83 -2.60 6.83
CA GLU A 8 -1.09 -2.25 8.23
C GLU A 8 -1.59 -0.81 8.36
N HIS A 9 -0.87 0.15 7.77
CA HIS A 9 -1.25 1.56 7.82
C HIS A 9 -2.64 1.81 7.21
N LEU A 10 -2.95 1.14 6.10
CA LEU A 10 -4.28 1.24 5.48
C LEU A 10 -5.38 0.66 6.38
N ARG A 11 -5.13 -0.46 7.08
CA ARG A 11 -6.11 -1.01 8.04
C ARG A 11 -6.44 0.00 9.13
N ASP A 12 -5.42 0.68 9.68
CA ASP A 12 -5.61 1.70 10.71
C ASP A 12 -6.44 2.89 10.18
N LEU A 13 -6.16 3.35 8.96
CA LEU A 13 -6.92 4.44 8.33
C LEU A 13 -8.39 4.05 8.05
N LEU A 14 -8.62 2.83 7.58
CA LEU A 14 -9.98 2.33 7.33
C LEU A 14 -10.75 2.19 8.65
N ALA A 15 -10.10 1.67 9.69
CA ALA A 15 -10.70 1.59 11.02
C ALA A 15 -11.05 2.97 11.58
N ALA A 16 -10.14 3.95 11.49
CA ALA A 16 -10.35 5.31 11.97
C ALA A 16 -11.47 6.07 11.21
N SER A 17 -11.74 5.68 9.96
CA SER A 17 -12.82 6.27 9.14
C SER A 17 -14.16 5.53 9.26
N GLY A 18 -14.25 4.48 10.08
CA GLY A 18 -15.47 3.67 10.22
C GLY A 18 -15.75 2.77 9.01
N HIS A 19 -14.75 2.54 8.17
CA HIS A 19 -14.86 1.70 6.99
C HIS A 19 -14.79 0.21 7.37
N PRO A 20 -15.56 -0.69 6.73
CA PRO A 20 -15.70 -2.09 7.14
C PRO A 20 -14.45 -2.96 6.97
N GLY A 21 -13.48 -2.49 6.17
CA GLY A 21 -12.10 -3.01 6.16
C GLY A 21 -11.68 -3.63 4.83
N ILE A 22 -10.65 -4.47 4.90
CA ILE A 22 -10.02 -5.13 3.76
C ILE A 22 -10.51 -6.59 3.67
N ALA A 23 -11.00 -7.00 2.50
CA ALA A 23 -11.36 -8.37 2.20
C ALA A 23 -10.19 -9.17 1.62
N GLU A 24 -9.44 -8.57 0.68
CA GLU A 24 -8.35 -9.26 -0.03
C GLU A 24 -7.20 -8.29 -0.33
N VAL A 25 -5.96 -8.77 -0.20
CA VAL A 25 -4.74 -8.06 -0.63
C VAL A 25 -4.06 -8.89 -1.72
N GLY A 26 -4.17 -8.43 -2.96
CA GLY A 26 -3.64 -9.10 -4.14
C GLY A 26 -2.52 -8.30 -4.81
N SER A 27 -2.31 -8.62 -6.08
CA SER A 27 -1.47 -7.86 -6.99
C SER A 27 -2.22 -7.69 -8.31
N TYR A 28 -1.99 -6.59 -9.02
CA TYR A 28 -2.53 -6.39 -10.35
C TYR A 28 -1.44 -5.96 -11.32
N THR A 29 -1.61 -6.32 -12.59
CA THR A 29 -0.67 -5.99 -13.65
C THR A 29 -0.97 -4.59 -14.19
N ILE A 30 0.00 -3.68 -14.12
CA ILE A 30 -0.11 -2.34 -14.73
C ILE A 30 0.21 -2.42 -16.22
N ASN A 31 1.30 -3.10 -16.58
CA ASN A 31 1.75 -3.33 -17.95
C ASN A 31 2.61 -4.61 -18.01
N SER A 32 3.13 -4.95 -19.20
CA SER A 32 3.87 -6.18 -19.46
C SER A 32 5.06 -6.37 -18.50
N GLY A 33 4.83 -7.14 -17.43
CA GLY A 33 5.84 -7.50 -16.42
C GLY A 33 5.80 -6.69 -15.13
N LEU A 34 4.95 -5.66 -15.02
CA LEU A 34 4.89 -4.80 -13.85
C LEU A 34 3.65 -5.11 -13.00
N GLN A 35 3.88 -5.64 -11.79
CA GLN A 35 2.85 -5.91 -10.81
C GLN A 35 2.93 -4.95 -9.63
N ASP A 36 1.78 -4.40 -9.27
CA ASP A 36 1.60 -3.49 -8.14
C ASP A 36 0.46 -4.01 -7.23
N ILE A 37 0.20 -3.33 -6.11
CA ILE A 37 -0.70 -3.86 -5.07
C ILE A 37 -2.15 -3.50 -5.37
N GLU A 38 -3.05 -4.48 -5.28
CA GLU A 38 -4.50 -4.31 -5.32
C GLU A 38 -5.11 -4.71 -3.97
N ILE A 39 -6.00 -3.89 -3.44
CA ILE A 39 -6.68 -4.13 -2.17
C ILE A 39 -8.18 -4.05 -2.43
N LYS A 40 -8.87 -5.17 -2.20
CA LYS A 40 -10.33 -5.23 -2.29
C LYS A 40 -10.92 -5.04 -0.90
N CYS A 41 -11.74 -4.03 -0.78
CA CYS A 41 -12.47 -3.70 0.44
C CYS A 41 -13.74 -4.54 0.55
N THR A 42 -14.24 -4.70 1.78
CA THR A 42 -15.49 -5.44 2.05
C THR A 42 -16.74 -4.73 1.54
N ASP A 43 -16.65 -3.44 1.20
CA ASP A 43 -17.71 -2.62 0.60
C ASP A 43 -17.70 -2.63 -0.94
N ASN A 44 -16.97 -3.58 -1.55
CA ASN A 44 -16.73 -3.70 -2.99
C ASN A 44 -15.89 -2.56 -3.61
N ARG A 45 -15.28 -1.66 -2.82
CA ARG A 45 -14.30 -0.71 -3.35
C ARG A 45 -12.95 -1.40 -3.57
N VAL A 46 -12.19 -0.87 -4.52
CA VAL A 46 -10.85 -1.37 -4.84
C VAL A 46 -9.86 -0.22 -4.76
N ILE A 47 -8.79 -0.41 -3.99
CA ILE A 47 -7.66 0.50 -3.88
C ILE A 47 -6.48 -0.11 -4.64
N ARG A 48 -5.93 0.62 -5.61
CA ARG A 48 -4.73 0.23 -6.35
C ARG A 48 -3.60 1.18 -6.02
N LEU A 49 -2.48 0.62 -5.56
CA LEU A 49 -1.30 1.40 -5.24
C LEU A 49 -0.28 1.29 -6.38
N ASN A 50 -0.16 2.34 -7.18
CA ASN A 50 0.89 2.45 -8.18
C ASN A 50 2.23 2.78 -7.47
N ILE A 51 3.16 1.83 -7.45
CA ILE A 51 4.48 1.98 -6.85
C ILE A 51 5.42 2.60 -7.90
N THR A 52 5.79 3.85 -7.69
CA THR A 52 6.82 4.52 -8.49
C THR A 52 8.19 3.93 -8.13
N ARG A 53 8.81 3.25 -9.10
CA ARG A 53 10.11 2.57 -8.94
C ARG A 53 11.32 3.50 -9.13
N THR A 54 11.09 4.81 -9.10
CA THR A 54 12.14 5.84 -9.17
C THR A 54 12.76 6.00 -7.78
N SER A 55 13.56 5.03 -7.34
CA SER A 55 14.30 5.16 -6.09
C SER A 55 15.41 6.22 -6.26
N PRO A 56 15.55 7.19 -5.34
CA PRO A 56 16.75 8.02 -5.26
C PRO A 56 18.00 7.14 -5.08
N PRO A 57 19.20 7.58 -5.51
CA PRO A 57 20.44 6.87 -5.24
C PRO A 57 20.65 6.80 -3.72
N GLY A 58 20.39 5.63 -3.14
CA GLY A 58 20.38 5.42 -1.69
C GLY A 58 19.50 4.24 -1.27
N GLY A 59 18.41 3.98 -2.00
CA GLY A 59 17.50 2.86 -1.72
C GLY A 59 16.81 2.96 -0.36
N ASP A 60 16.01 1.94 -0.02
CA ASP A 60 15.39 1.83 1.30
C ASP A 60 16.43 1.32 2.31
N ASN A 61 16.63 2.01 3.43
CA ASN A 61 17.44 1.49 4.53
C ASN A 61 16.65 0.43 5.31
N PHE A 62 16.99 -0.84 5.11
CA PHE A 62 16.31 -1.96 5.78
C PHE A 62 16.66 -2.10 7.27
N SER A 63 17.74 -1.45 7.74
CA SER A 63 18.13 -1.46 9.16
C SER A 63 17.31 -0.50 10.02
N GLU A 64 16.52 0.39 9.42
CA GLU A 64 15.70 1.37 10.12
C GLU A 64 14.20 1.11 9.90
N PRO A 65 13.34 1.51 10.86
CA PRO A 65 11.89 1.55 10.64
C PRO A 65 11.55 2.48 9.49
N GLU A 66 10.62 2.03 8.63
CA GLU A 66 10.14 2.85 7.52
C GLU A 66 9.35 4.06 8.03
N ARG A 67 9.72 5.27 7.59
CA ARG A 67 9.04 6.50 7.98
C ARG A 67 7.79 6.71 7.15
N ILE A 68 6.63 6.72 7.79
CA ILE A 68 5.35 7.11 7.18
C ILE A 68 5.17 8.62 7.34
N VAL A 69 4.99 9.34 6.23
CA VAL A 69 4.75 10.79 6.23
C VAL A 69 3.34 11.05 5.70
N THR A 70 2.47 11.57 6.56
CA THR A 70 1.12 12.01 6.21
C THR A 70 1.10 13.53 6.05
N LYS A 71 0.51 14.05 4.98
CA LYS A 71 0.20 15.49 4.87
C LYS A 71 -1.16 15.74 5.55
N SER A 72 -1.17 16.66 6.50
CA SER A 72 -2.36 17.25 7.13
C SER A 72 -2.95 18.35 6.27
#